data_AF-A0A933VU58-F1
#
_entry.id   AF-A0A933VU58-F1
#
_cell.length_a   1.000
_cell.length_b   1.000
_cell.length_c   1.000
_cell.angle_alpha   90.00
_cell.angle_beta   90.00
_cell.angle_gamma   90.00
#
_symmetry.space_group_name_H-M   'P 1'
#
loop_
_entity.id
_entity.type
_entity.pdbx_description
1 polymer ?
#
loop_
_entity_poly.entity_id
_entity_poly.type
_entity_poly.pdbx_seq_one_letter_code
_entity_poly.pdbx_strand_id
1 'polypeptide(L)'
;TLLALHAAGAHGPLALTAVPAGAATLAILTCLAFAARPPAGDGRVRGGARLLGEAVREALRFLRAGDARLLGALAWWGFDAAVLWSMLHAFGTAPPLAVVGLAYFVGQAGNTIPIPGAVSGGIAGVLLAFGVEPDLAIVSVLGYRAVAIWLPAPIGLAALASLKGTLARWSAEVARA
;
A
#
# COMPACT_ATOMS: atom_id res chain seq x y z
N THR A 1 7.90 -16.44 -20.59
CA THR A 1 9.02 -16.12 -21.50
C THR A 1 9.53 -14.70 -21.32
N LEU A 2 8.67 -13.67 -21.15
CA LEU A 2 9.10 -12.30 -20.81
C LEU A 2 9.78 -12.14 -19.43
N LEU A 3 9.45 -13.00 -18.46
CA LEU A 3 10.13 -13.06 -17.16
C LEU A 3 11.59 -13.53 -17.23
N ALA A 4 11.99 -14.27 -18.28
CA ALA A 4 13.36 -14.74 -18.45
C ALA A 4 14.28 -13.68 -19.08
N LEU A 5 13.72 -12.72 -19.81
CA LEU A 5 14.49 -11.65 -20.48
C LEU A 5 14.74 -10.44 -19.57
N HIS A 6 13.97 -10.26 -18.49
CA HIS A 6 14.25 -9.20 -17.50
C HIS A 6 15.35 -9.59 -16.49
N ALA A 7 15.66 -10.87 -16.37
CA ALA A 7 16.73 -11.38 -15.49
C ALA A 7 18.13 -11.21 -16.10
N ALA A 8 18.25 -10.94 -17.40
CA ALA A 8 19.51 -10.97 -18.13
C ALA A 8 20.24 -9.62 -18.23
N GLY A 9 19.66 -8.52 -17.71
CA GLY A 9 20.22 -7.17 -17.90
C GLY A 9 20.57 -6.39 -16.64
N ALA A 10 20.32 -6.93 -15.44
CA ALA A 10 20.50 -6.18 -14.19
C ALA A 10 21.82 -6.55 -13.51
N HIS A 11 22.91 -5.86 -13.87
CA HIS A 11 24.15 -5.85 -13.08
C HIS A 11 23.99 -4.98 -11.81
N GLY A 12 22.96 -5.26 -11.01
CA GLY A 12 22.81 -4.74 -9.66
C GLY A 12 23.11 -5.85 -8.64
N PRO A 13 23.57 -5.53 -7.41
CA PRO A 13 23.91 -6.55 -6.42
C PRO A 13 22.68 -7.40 -6.11
N LEU A 14 22.65 -8.64 -6.63
CA LEU A 14 21.56 -9.61 -6.43
C LEU A 14 21.22 -9.82 -4.94
N ALA A 15 22.21 -9.58 -4.06
CA ALA A 15 22.04 -9.58 -2.63
C ALA A 15 21.03 -8.54 -2.12
N LEU A 16 20.93 -7.36 -2.75
CA LEU A 16 20.02 -6.28 -2.33
C LEU A 16 18.57 -6.55 -2.72
N THR A 17 18.31 -7.33 -3.78
CA THR A 17 16.94 -7.69 -4.20
C THR A 17 16.48 -9.02 -3.60
N ALA A 18 17.41 -9.95 -3.34
CA ALA A 18 17.09 -11.27 -2.79
C ALA A 18 16.56 -11.20 -1.35
N VAL A 19 17.11 -10.30 -0.53
CA VAL A 19 16.68 -10.11 0.87
C VAL A 19 15.22 -9.67 0.97
N PRO A 20 14.77 -8.57 0.33
CA PRO A 20 13.37 -8.17 0.38
C PRO A 20 12.43 -9.17 -0.31
N ALA A 21 12.86 -9.81 -1.40
CA ALA A 21 12.06 -10.87 -2.05
C ALA A 21 11.86 -12.09 -1.13
N GLY A 22 12.91 -12.51 -0.42
CA GLY A 22 12.84 -13.59 0.56
C GLY A 22 11.94 -13.24 1.74
N ALA A 23 12.07 -12.02 2.28
CA ALA A 23 11.22 -11.54 3.37
C ALA A 23 9.73 -11.48 2.96
N ALA A 24 9.43 -10.98 1.77
CA ALA A 24 8.07 -10.94 1.24
C ALA A 24 7.49 -12.35 1.05
N THR A 25 8.27 -13.26 0.47
CA THR A 25 7.86 -14.66 0.27
C THR A 25 7.58 -15.33 1.61
N LEU A 26 8.48 -15.16 2.59
CA LEU A 26 8.30 -15.72 3.92
C LEU A 26 7.01 -15.18 4.56
N ALA A 27 6.81 -13.85 4.56
CA ALA A 27 5.62 -13.21 5.13
C ALA A 27 4.32 -13.71 4.50
N ILE A 28 4.28 -13.85 3.17
CA ILE A 28 3.12 -14.40 2.45
C ILE A 28 2.85 -15.84 2.89
N LEU A 29 3.89 -16.67 2.95
CA LEU A 29 3.78 -18.06 3.38
C LEU A 29 3.31 -18.17 4.84
N THR A 30 3.79 -17.33 5.75
CA THR A 30 3.32 -17.33 7.16
C THR A 30 1.85 -16.94 7.27
N CYS A 31 1.41 -15.91 6.54
CA CYS A 31 0.00 -15.50 6.50
C CYS A 31 -0.90 -16.62 5.97
N LEU A 32 -0.50 -17.28 4.89
CA LEU A 32 -1.23 -18.42 4.32
C LEU A 32 -1.22 -19.62 5.28
N ALA A 33 -0.09 -19.89 5.95
CA ALA A 33 0.02 -20.96 6.93
C ALA A 33 -0.92 -20.73 8.12
N PHE A 34 -1.00 -19.50 8.66
CA PHE A 34 -1.95 -19.16 9.73
C PHE A 34 -3.42 -19.22 9.28
N ALA A 35 -3.70 -18.95 8.01
CA ALA A 35 -5.03 -19.12 7.44
C ALA A 35 -5.44 -20.59 7.30
N ALA A 36 -4.49 -21.47 6.96
CA ALA A 36 -4.73 -22.90 6.77
C ALA A 36 -4.71 -23.71 8.08
N ARG A 37 -3.83 -23.35 9.02
CA ARG A 37 -3.63 -24.05 10.29
C ARG A 37 -3.44 -23.02 11.42
N PRO A 38 -4.49 -22.69 12.19
CA PRO A 38 -4.31 -21.82 13.35
C PRO A 38 -3.35 -22.48 14.35
N PRO A 39 -2.37 -21.75 14.91
CA PRO A 39 -1.38 -22.33 15.81
C PRO A 39 -2.04 -22.91 17.07
N ALA A 40 -1.59 -24.10 17.48
CA ALA A 40 -2.02 -24.75 18.72
C ALA A 40 -1.27 -24.14 19.92
N GLY A 41 -2.01 -23.61 20.90
CA GLY A 41 -1.48 -22.96 22.11
C GLY A 41 -2.45 -21.92 22.69
N ASP A 42 -2.14 -21.36 23.86
CA ASP A 42 -2.89 -20.26 24.50
C ASP A 42 -2.03 -18.98 24.60
N GLY A 43 -2.62 -17.82 24.32
CA GLY A 43 -1.98 -16.51 24.48
C GLY A 43 -2.23 -15.47 23.36
N ARG A 44 -1.64 -14.27 23.52
CA ARG A 44 -1.76 -13.12 22.59
C ARG A 44 -1.38 -13.44 21.13
N VAL A 45 -0.43 -14.35 20.94
CA VAL A 45 0.03 -14.81 19.61
C VAL A 45 -1.07 -15.57 18.86
N ARG A 46 -1.88 -16.38 19.55
CA ARG A 46 -3.04 -17.06 18.94
C ARG A 46 -4.15 -16.08 18.56
N GLY A 47 -4.36 -15.04 19.37
CA GLY A 47 -5.31 -13.97 19.04
C GLY A 47 -4.95 -13.29 17.71
N GLY A 48 -3.68 -12.87 17.57
CA GLY A 48 -3.17 -12.29 16.34
C GLY A 48 -3.24 -13.24 15.15
N ALA A 49 -2.82 -14.51 15.32
CA ALA A 49 -2.83 -15.50 14.25
C ALA A 49 -4.26 -15.87 13.80
N ARG A 50 -5.25 -15.89 14.70
CA ARG A 50 -6.66 -16.11 14.35
C ARG A 50 -7.22 -14.96 13.53
N LEU A 51 -7.00 -13.71 13.97
CA LEU A 51 -7.43 -12.52 13.23
C LEU A 51 -6.82 -12.46 11.83
N LEU A 52 -5.52 -12.75 11.70
CA LEU A 52 -4.86 -12.84 10.41
C LEU A 52 -5.45 -13.96 9.54
N GLY A 53 -5.66 -15.15 10.11
CA GLY A 53 -6.24 -16.26 9.37
C GLY A 53 -7.69 -16.00 8.92
N GLU A 54 -8.50 -15.33 9.73
CA GLU A 54 -9.85 -14.88 9.38
C GLU A 54 -9.82 -13.84 8.27
N ALA A 55 -8.95 -12.83 8.37
CA ALA A 55 -8.79 -11.82 7.34
C ALA A 55 -8.39 -12.42 5.99
N VAL A 56 -7.47 -13.40 5.97
CA VAL A 56 -7.05 -14.09 4.74
C VAL A 56 -8.19 -14.92 4.15
N ARG A 57 -8.94 -15.68 4.98
CA ARG A 57 -10.09 -16.46 4.49
C ARG A 57 -11.18 -15.57 3.91
N GLU A 58 -11.42 -14.43 4.55
CA GLU A 58 -12.39 -13.44 4.08
C GLU A 58 -11.95 -12.78 2.77
N ALA A 59 -10.67 -12.40 2.65
CA ALA A 59 -10.11 -11.91 1.39
C ALA A 59 -10.25 -12.94 0.25
N LEU A 60 -9.99 -14.22 0.53
CA LEU A 60 -10.20 -15.30 -0.44
C LEU A 60 -11.68 -15.50 -0.80
N ARG A 61 -12.60 -15.28 0.15
CA ARG A 61 -14.05 -15.33 -0.10
C ARG A 61 -14.46 -14.20 -1.05
N PHE A 62 -13.98 -12.97 -0.82
CA PHE A 62 -14.22 -11.84 -1.73
C PHE A 62 -13.66 -12.10 -3.14
N LEU A 63 -12.43 -12.60 -3.24
CA LEU A 63 -11.82 -12.93 -4.54
C LEU A 63 -12.64 -13.99 -5.30
N ARG A 64 -13.12 -15.02 -4.61
CA ARG A 64 -13.96 -16.08 -5.23
C ARG A 64 -15.36 -15.60 -5.59
N ALA A 65 -15.90 -14.62 -4.87
CA ALA A 65 -17.20 -14.03 -5.18
C ALA A 65 -17.19 -13.21 -6.49
N GLY A 66 -16.01 -12.87 -7.02
CA GLY A 66 -15.88 -12.20 -8.32
C GLY A 66 -16.45 -10.79 -8.34
N ASP A 67 -16.49 -10.10 -7.19
CA ASP A 67 -17.06 -8.76 -7.10
C ASP A 67 -16.23 -7.76 -7.91
N ALA A 68 -16.85 -7.11 -8.88
CA ALA A 68 -16.22 -6.09 -9.73
C ALA A 68 -15.64 -4.92 -8.92
N ARG A 69 -16.11 -4.70 -7.68
CA ARG A 69 -15.53 -3.71 -6.76
C ARG A 69 -14.05 -3.94 -6.46
N LEU A 70 -13.57 -5.19 -6.55
CA LEU A 70 -12.15 -5.52 -6.38
C LEU A 70 -11.28 -4.88 -7.48
N LEU A 71 -11.82 -4.69 -8.68
CA LEU A 71 -11.12 -3.97 -9.75
C LEU A 71 -10.88 -2.51 -9.36
N GLY A 72 -11.83 -1.89 -8.66
CA GLY A 72 -11.67 -0.54 -8.13
C GLY A 72 -10.54 -0.44 -7.11
N ALA A 73 -10.41 -1.43 -6.22
CA ALA A 73 -9.32 -1.47 -5.25
C ALA A 73 -7.95 -1.66 -5.92
N LEU A 74 -7.85 -2.57 -6.90
CA LEU A 74 -6.62 -2.78 -7.68
C LEU A 74 -6.26 -1.56 -8.52
N ALA A 75 -7.26 -0.93 -9.15
CA ALA A 75 -7.06 0.29 -9.93
C ALA A 75 -6.58 1.42 -9.03
N TRP A 76 -7.22 1.65 -7.89
CA TRP A 76 -6.80 2.66 -6.93
C TRP A 76 -5.35 2.45 -6.49
N TRP A 77 -5.00 1.23 -6.11
CA TRP A 77 -3.64 0.86 -5.70
C TRP A 77 -2.62 1.08 -6.81
N GLY A 78 -2.94 0.62 -8.03
CA GLY A 78 -2.07 0.75 -9.20
C GLY A 78 -1.87 2.20 -9.63
N PHE A 79 -2.93 3.00 -9.64
CA PHE A 79 -2.86 4.43 -9.95
C PHE A 79 -2.06 5.19 -8.89
N ASP A 80 -2.23 4.88 -7.62
CA ASP A 80 -1.46 5.50 -6.54
C ASP A 80 0.05 5.21 -6.69
N ALA A 81 0.42 3.96 -6.96
CA ALA A 81 1.81 3.59 -7.27
C ALA A 81 2.31 4.28 -8.55
N ALA A 82 1.46 4.44 -9.56
CA ALA A 82 1.79 5.14 -10.80
C ALA A 82 2.04 6.64 -10.59
N VAL A 83 1.39 7.28 -9.61
CA VAL A 83 1.70 8.68 -9.24
C VAL A 83 3.12 8.76 -8.69
N LEU A 84 3.52 7.87 -7.78
CA LEU A 84 4.90 7.82 -7.27
C LEU A 84 5.91 7.62 -8.41
N TRP A 85 5.64 6.66 -9.29
CA TRP A 85 6.45 6.41 -10.49
C TRP A 85 6.56 7.67 -11.37
N SER A 86 5.44 8.37 -11.57
CA SER A 86 5.38 9.59 -12.37
C SER A 86 6.17 10.73 -11.73
N MET A 87 6.16 10.86 -10.40
CA MET A 87 6.98 11.86 -9.69
C MET A 87 8.47 11.57 -9.85
N LEU A 88 8.89 10.30 -9.71
CA LEU A 88 10.28 9.90 -9.94
C LEU A 88 10.76 10.21 -11.37
N HIS A 89 9.87 10.03 -12.35
CA HIS A 89 10.14 10.43 -13.75
C HIS A 89 10.11 11.94 -13.99
N ALA A 90 9.27 12.67 -13.27
CA ALA A 90 9.12 14.11 -13.45
C ALA A 90 10.35 14.87 -12.94
N PHE A 91 10.95 14.40 -11.85
CA PHE A 91 12.09 15.05 -11.21
C PHE A 91 13.45 14.48 -11.63
N GLY A 92 13.48 13.35 -12.37
CA GLY A 92 14.75 12.76 -12.81
C GLY A 92 14.60 11.42 -13.54
N THR A 93 15.65 10.60 -13.50
CA THR A 93 15.65 9.28 -14.14
C THR A 93 15.06 8.26 -13.18
N ALA A 94 13.90 7.71 -13.50
CA ALA A 94 13.24 6.77 -12.60
C ALA A 94 14.08 5.48 -12.44
N PRO A 95 14.25 4.99 -11.20
CA PRO A 95 14.89 3.71 -10.93
C PRO A 95 14.04 2.55 -11.50
N PRO A 96 14.60 1.33 -11.57
CA PRO A 96 13.86 0.17 -12.07
C PRO A 96 12.50 -0.02 -11.37
N LEU A 97 11.48 -0.44 -12.13
CA LEU A 97 10.11 -0.71 -11.62
C LEU A 97 10.09 -1.55 -10.35
N ALA A 98 10.98 -2.55 -10.26
CA ALA A 98 11.09 -3.41 -9.08
C ALA A 98 11.48 -2.63 -7.81
N VAL A 99 12.37 -1.64 -7.92
CA VAL A 99 12.80 -0.78 -6.81
C VAL A 99 11.66 0.13 -6.38
N VAL A 100 10.93 0.73 -7.34
CA VAL A 100 9.77 1.58 -7.04
C VAL A 100 8.65 0.77 -6.39
N GLY A 101 8.37 -0.42 -6.89
CA GLY A 101 7.41 -1.35 -6.29
C GLY A 101 7.80 -1.71 -4.86
N LEU A 102 9.07 -2.05 -4.62
CA LEU A 102 9.56 -2.32 -3.27
C LEU A 102 9.43 -1.11 -2.35
N ALA A 103 9.87 0.07 -2.80
CA ALA A 103 9.77 1.31 -2.05
C ALA A 103 8.32 1.61 -1.68
N TYR A 104 7.41 1.43 -2.64
CA TYR A 104 5.98 1.57 -2.42
C TYR A 104 5.46 0.59 -1.38
N PHE A 105 5.76 -0.71 -1.49
CA PHE A 105 5.33 -1.71 -0.51
C PHE A 105 5.86 -1.46 0.90
N VAL A 106 7.14 -1.09 1.02
CA VAL A 106 7.73 -0.72 2.33
C VAL A 106 7.07 0.55 2.86
N GLY A 107 6.80 1.53 2.01
CA GLY A 107 5.98 2.69 2.33
C GLY A 107 4.62 2.30 2.90
N GLN A 108 3.92 1.40 2.22
CA GLN A 108 2.60 0.94 2.64
C GLN A 108 2.64 0.16 3.96
N ALA A 109 3.69 -0.61 4.22
CA ALA A 109 3.92 -1.22 5.53
C ALA A 109 4.08 -0.15 6.64
N GLY A 110 4.63 1.02 6.30
CA GLY A 110 4.68 2.18 7.18
C GLY A 110 3.30 2.65 7.68
N ASN A 111 2.19 2.36 6.99
CA ASN A 111 0.84 2.69 7.49
C ASN A 111 0.44 1.87 8.73
N THR A 112 1.15 0.76 9.02
CA THR A 112 0.93 -0.02 10.25
C THR A 112 1.53 0.65 11.48
N ILE A 113 2.43 1.61 11.27
CA ILE A 113 3.12 2.35 12.31
C ILE A 113 2.38 3.69 12.49
N PRO A 114 1.84 4.02 13.68
CA PRO A 114 1.09 5.25 13.92
C PRO A 114 2.04 6.45 14.12
N ILE A 115 3.03 6.60 13.23
CA ILE A 115 4.01 7.69 13.26
C ILE A 115 3.89 8.49 11.96
N PRO A 116 3.62 9.80 12.04
CA PRO A 116 3.64 10.68 10.87
C PRO A 116 4.97 10.57 10.13
N GLY A 117 4.89 10.36 8.81
CA GLY A 117 6.07 10.22 7.97
C GLY A 117 6.66 8.81 7.88
N ALA A 118 6.13 7.80 8.60
CA ALA A 118 6.60 6.41 8.47
C ALA A 118 6.52 5.90 7.02
N VAL A 119 5.43 6.22 6.32
CA VAL A 119 5.25 5.90 4.90
C VAL A 119 6.31 6.61 4.04
N SER A 120 6.43 7.92 4.19
CA SER A 120 7.35 8.75 3.41
C SER A 120 8.81 8.31 3.64
N GLY A 121 9.18 8.07 4.89
CA GLY A 121 10.50 7.59 5.29
C GLY A 121 10.78 6.17 4.80
N GLY A 122 9.77 5.30 4.76
CA GLY A 122 9.89 3.96 4.18
C GLY A 122 10.19 4.01 2.68
N ILE A 123 9.44 4.81 1.93
CA ILE A 123 9.67 4.98 0.48
C ILE A 123 11.05 5.60 0.23
N ALA A 124 11.34 6.74 0.88
CA ALA A 124 12.61 7.45 0.72
C ALA A 124 13.80 6.57 1.14
N GLY A 125 13.69 5.85 2.25
CA GLY A 125 14.74 4.97 2.77
C GLY A 125 15.10 3.85 1.80
N VAL A 126 14.10 3.23 1.16
CA VAL A 126 14.36 2.22 0.11
C VAL A 126 15.01 2.86 -1.11
N LEU A 127 14.50 3.99 -1.61
CA LEU A 127 15.10 4.65 -2.77
C LEU A 127 16.57 5.00 -2.53
N LEU A 128 16.89 5.58 -1.37
CA LEU A 128 18.26 5.88 -0.95
C LEU A 128 19.13 4.62 -0.84
N ALA A 129 18.60 3.55 -0.24
CA ALA A 129 19.33 2.28 -0.08
C ALA A 129 19.69 1.61 -1.42
N PHE A 130 18.88 1.86 -2.46
CA PHE A 130 19.14 1.40 -3.83
C PHE A 130 19.93 2.41 -4.67
N GLY A 131 20.47 3.48 -4.06
CA GLY A 131 21.38 4.42 -4.71
C GLY A 131 20.70 5.52 -5.53
N VAL A 132 19.41 5.77 -5.31
CA VAL A 132 18.73 6.94 -5.89
C VAL A 132 19.25 8.21 -5.22
N GLU A 133 19.49 9.24 -6.02
CA GLU A 133 19.98 10.53 -5.55
C GLU A 133 19.04 11.13 -4.46
N PRO A 134 19.56 11.65 -3.34
CA PRO A 134 18.73 12.10 -2.23
C PRO A 134 17.72 13.18 -2.61
N ASP A 135 18.13 14.15 -3.41
CA ASP A 135 17.28 15.25 -3.85
C ASP A 135 16.12 14.73 -4.69
N LEU A 136 16.41 13.83 -5.63
CA LEU A 136 15.40 13.16 -6.46
C LEU A 136 14.42 12.35 -5.60
N ALA A 137 14.93 11.51 -4.69
CA ALA A 137 14.10 10.65 -3.85
C ALA A 137 13.18 11.46 -2.94
N ILE A 138 13.72 12.48 -2.26
CA ILE A 138 12.96 13.30 -1.30
C ILE A 138 11.91 14.13 -2.04
N VAL A 139 12.27 14.84 -3.12
CA VAL A 139 11.32 15.68 -3.87
C VAL A 139 10.22 14.84 -4.48
N SER A 140 10.54 13.66 -5.03
CA SER A 140 9.54 12.76 -5.61
C SER A 140 8.57 12.22 -4.56
N VAL A 141 9.07 11.81 -3.40
CA VAL A 141 8.23 11.30 -2.29
C VAL A 141 7.34 12.43 -1.75
N LEU A 142 7.87 13.64 -1.58
CA LEU A 142 7.08 14.79 -1.12
C LEU A 142 6.01 15.19 -2.14
N GLY A 143 6.34 15.21 -3.42
CA GLY A 143 5.37 15.45 -4.51
C GLY A 143 4.26 14.41 -4.52
N TYR A 144 4.62 13.13 -4.43
CA TYR A 144 3.66 12.03 -4.29
C TYR A 144 2.72 12.24 -3.09
N ARG A 145 3.28 12.57 -1.91
CA ARG A 145 2.48 12.79 -0.69
C ARG A 145 1.59 14.02 -0.78
N ALA A 146 2.06 15.09 -1.42
CA ALA A 146 1.22 16.25 -1.68
C ALA A 146 0.00 15.86 -2.52
N VAL A 147 0.19 15.11 -3.61
CA VAL A 147 -0.94 14.61 -4.42
C VAL A 147 -1.85 13.70 -3.60
N ALA A 148 -1.29 12.72 -2.89
CA ALA A 148 -2.05 11.75 -2.11
C ALA A 148 -2.88 12.39 -0.98
N ILE A 149 -2.43 13.51 -0.41
CA ILE A 149 -3.12 14.24 0.66
C ILE A 149 -4.13 15.23 0.09
N TRP A 150 -3.73 16.02 -0.91
CA TRP A 150 -4.54 17.11 -1.44
C TRP A 150 -5.62 16.66 -2.41
N LEU A 151 -5.47 15.52 -3.08
CA LEU A 151 -6.49 15.02 -3.99
C LEU A 151 -7.78 14.58 -3.27
N PRO A 152 -7.75 13.80 -2.18
CA PRO A 152 -8.97 13.40 -1.47
C PRO A 152 -9.58 14.50 -0.61
N ALA A 153 -8.80 15.49 -0.15
CA ALA A 153 -9.30 16.50 0.79
C ALA A 153 -10.49 17.33 0.25
N PRO A 154 -10.46 17.88 -0.98
CA PRO A 154 -11.61 18.60 -1.56
C PRO A 154 -12.84 17.72 -1.72
N ILE A 155 -12.65 16.46 -2.14
CA ILE A 155 -13.73 15.50 -2.33
C ILE A 155 -14.40 15.20 -0.99
N GLY A 156 -13.58 14.97 0.06
CA GLY A 156 -14.07 14.76 1.42
C GLY A 156 -14.83 15.97 1.97
N LEU A 157 -14.34 17.19 1.73
CA LEU A 157 -15.02 18.42 2.13
C LEU A 157 -16.38 18.58 1.42
N ALA A 158 -16.45 18.31 0.12
CA ALA A 158 -17.71 18.34 -0.63
C ALA A 158 -18.71 17.30 -0.10
N ALA A 159 -18.27 16.07 0.14
CA ALA A 159 -19.11 15.01 0.70
C ALA A 159 -19.62 15.37 2.12
N LEU A 160 -18.78 15.99 2.94
CA LEU A 160 -19.18 16.44 4.29
C LEU A 160 -20.26 17.52 4.23
N ALA A 161 -20.19 18.44 3.26
CA ALA A 161 -21.23 19.45 3.06
C ALA A 161 -22.58 18.79 2.70
N SER A 162 -22.58 17.81 1.79
CA SER A 162 -23.78 17.04 1.44
C SER A 162 -24.35 16.26 2.62
N LEU A 163 -23.49 15.68 3.46
CA LEU A 163 -23.90 14.96 4.67
C LEU A 163 -24.54 15.90 5.69
N LYS A 164 -23.95 17.08 5.92
CA LYS A 164 -24.52 18.12 6.80
C LYS A 164 -25.92 18.54 6.36
N GLY A 165 -26.13 18.69 5.05
CA GLY A 165 -27.46 18.99 4.50
C GLY A 165 -28.49 17.88 4.77
N THR A 166 -28.07 16.62 4.64
CA THR A 166 -28.93 15.44 4.91
C THR A 166 -29.30 15.35 6.39
N LEU A 167 -28.33 15.56 7.29
CA LEU A 167 -28.56 15.58 8.74
C LEU A 167 -29.49 16.72 9.18
N ALA A 168 -29.32 17.92 8.61
CA ALA A 168 -30.18 19.05 8.90
C ALA A 168 -31.64 18.76 8.53
N ARG A 169 -31.88 18.15 7.35
CA ARG A 169 -33.22 17.73 6.93
C ARG A 169 -33.86 16.75 7.91
N TRP A 170 -33.14 15.69 8.31
CA TRP A 170 -33.64 14.71 9.27
C TRP A 170 -33.94 15.32 10.65
N SER A 171 -33.08 16.23 11.13
CA SER A 171 -33.34 16.93 12.40
C SER A 171 -34.62 17.76 12.36
N ALA A 172 -34.94 18.37 11.22
CA ALA A 172 -36.16 19.16 11.02
C ALA A 172 -37.42 18.30 10.85
N GLU A 173 -37.29 17.04 10.42
CA GLU A 173 -38.39 16.07 10.36
C GLU A 173 -38.72 15.55 11.77
N VAL A 174 -37.69 15.19 12.56
CA VAL A 174 -37.86 14.75 13.95
C VAL A 174 -38.46 15.85 14.83
N ALA A 175 -38.08 17.12 14.63
CA ALA A 175 -38.63 18.24 15.39
C ALA A 175 -40.11 18.56 15.05
N ARG A 176 -40.65 18.01 13.95
CA ARG A 176 -42.05 18.20 13.54
C ARG A 176 -42.95 17.02 13.91
N ALA A 177 -42.38 15.89 14.34
CA ALA A 177 -43.08 14.69 14.78
C ALA A 177 -43.32 14.72 16.30
#